data_AF-A0A6P8HLP4-F1
#
_entry.id   AF-A0A6P8HLP4-F1
#
_cell.length_a   1.000
_cell.length_b   1.000
_cell.length_c   1.000
_cell.angle_alpha   90.00
_cell.angle_beta   90.00
_cell.angle_gamma   90.00
#
_symmetry.space_group_name_H-M   'P 1'
#
loop_
_entity.id
_entity.type
_entity.pdbx_description
1 polymer ?
#
loop_
_entity_poly.entity_id
_entity_poly.type
_entity_poly.pdbx_seq_one_letter_code
_entity_poly.pdbx_strand_id
1 'polypeptide(L)'
;MSATKQMFACVVFLVFATAITVTGEPCEDKPSWAKECVKMKKNFGERICLSKNTRIRLVAQTKCRGTCGLCPEEGGSRRAHAPPIKCSRTLYGCCWDRVSRATGPRGQGCPPCLNRHHSVCRLFRWMCANDRPNSDYIKMNCPVSCGYCNPKTYLSTGKEESLQAMLARMSWKEYRERKLRRG
;
A
#
# COMPACT_ATOMS: atom_id res chain seq x y z
N MET A 1 59.07 -36.88 -12.92
CA MET A 1 57.82 -36.28 -13.43
C MET A 1 56.66 -36.75 -12.55
N SER A 2 56.63 -36.37 -11.27
CA SER A 2 56.13 -35.12 -10.66
C SER A 2 54.68 -35.27 -10.16
N ALA A 3 54.49 -36.10 -9.13
CA ALA A 3 53.24 -36.25 -8.37
C ALA A 3 52.71 -34.92 -7.79
N THR A 4 53.56 -33.90 -7.71
CA THR A 4 53.21 -32.51 -7.37
C THR A 4 52.29 -31.83 -8.38
N LYS A 5 52.32 -32.22 -9.67
CA LYS A 5 51.42 -31.65 -10.70
C LYS A 5 49.99 -32.17 -10.55
N GLN A 6 49.82 -33.45 -10.17
CA GLN A 6 48.50 -34.05 -9.94
C GLN A 6 47.81 -33.43 -8.71
N MET A 7 48.56 -33.18 -7.65
CA MET A 7 48.06 -32.54 -6.42
C MET A 7 47.58 -31.10 -6.67
N PHE A 8 48.32 -30.31 -7.44
CA PHE A 8 47.92 -28.93 -7.77
C PHE A 8 46.61 -28.87 -8.57
N ALA A 9 46.40 -29.80 -9.51
CA ALA A 9 45.18 -29.84 -10.32
C ALA A 9 43.91 -30.12 -9.46
N CYS A 10 44.00 -31.02 -8.48
CA CYS A 10 42.89 -31.30 -7.55
C CYS A 10 42.57 -30.13 -6.63
N VAL A 11 43.60 -29.43 -6.12
CA VAL A 11 43.41 -28.27 -5.24
C VAL A 11 42.73 -27.12 -5.99
N VAL A 12 43.13 -26.87 -7.24
CA VAL A 12 42.50 -25.83 -8.09
C VAL A 12 41.04 -26.18 -8.40
N PHE A 13 40.72 -27.44 -8.75
CA PHE A 13 39.33 -27.86 -8.97
C PHE A 13 38.45 -27.75 -7.72
N LEU A 14 38.98 -28.01 -6.53
CA LEU A 14 38.25 -27.85 -5.26
C LEU A 14 38.04 -26.37 -4.88
N VAL A 15 38.99 -25.49 -5.21
CA VAL A 15 38.84 -24.04 -5.00
C VAL A 15 37.80 -23.45 -5.94
N PHE A 16 37.71 -23.92 -7.19
CA PHE A 16 36.66 -23.47 -8.13
C PHE A 16 35.27 -24.08 -7.86
N ALA A 17 35.19 -25.29 -7.29
CA ALA A 17 33.92 -25.93 -6.98
C ALA A 17 33.19 -25.36 -5.74
N THR A 18 33.86 -24.52 -4.94
CA THR A 18 33.28 -23.89 -3.74
C THR A 18 32.95 -22.41 -3.92
N ALA A 19 32.96 -21.91 -5.16
CA ALA A 19 32.30 -20.65 -5.51
C ALA A 19 30.78 -20.83 -5.40
N ILE A 20 30.29 -21.02 -4.17
CA ILE A 20 28.90 -20.90 -3.80
C ILE A 20 28.57 -19.45 -4.11
N THR A 21 27.90 -19.20 -5.23
CA THR A 21 27.21 -17.94 -5.44
C THR A 21 26.21 -17.84 -4.31
N VAL A 22 26.54 -17.08 -3.26
CA VAL A 22 25.59 -16.68 -2.23
C VAL A 22 24.62 -15.72 -2.90
N THR A 23 23.69 -16.28 -3.68
CA THR A 23 22.52 -15.55 -4.14
C THR A 23 21.68 -15.35 -2.89
N GLY A 24 21.86 -14.21 -2.22
CA GLY A 24 20.92 -13.81 -1.18
C GLY A 24 19.50 -13.90 -1.75
N GLU A 25 18.56 -14.46 -0.99
CA GLU A 25 17.17 -14.55 -1.45
C GLU A 25 16.70 -13.17 -1.96
N PRO A 26 16.15 -13.08 -3.17
CA PRO A 26 15.66 -11.82 -3.71
C PRO A 26 14.62 -11.25 -2.75
N CYS A 27 14.71 -9.95 -2.47
CA CYS A 27 13.75 -9.33 -1.57
C CYS A 27 12.43 -9.14 -2.31
N GLU A 28 11.46 -9.99 -1.99
CA GLU A 28 10.12 -9.95 -2.54
C GLU A 28 9.08 -10.27 -1.45
N ASP A 29 7.80 -10.26 -1.82
CA ASP A 29 6.76 -10.80 -0.95
C ASP A 29 6.89 -12.32 -0.89
N LYS A 30 6.59 -12.92 0.27
CA LYS A 30 6.49 -14.37 0.37
C LYS A 30 5.44 -14.84 -0.66
N PRO A 31 5.75 -15.79 -1.57
CA PRO A 31 4.85 -16.17 -2.65
C PRO A 31 3.45 -16.58 -2.16
N SER A 32 3.39 -17.29 -1.03
CA SER A 32 2.14 -17.72 -0.40
C SER A 32 1.31 -16.59 0.24
N TRP A 33 1.79 -15.35 0.18
CA TRP A 33 1.17 -14.14 0.76
C TRP A 33 1.06 -12.99 -0.26
N ALA A 34 1.51 -13.18 -1.51
CA ALA A 34 1.58 -12.09 -2.49
C ALA A 34 0.22 -11.38 -2.68
N LYS A 35 -0.88 -12.14 -2.75
CA LYS A 35 -2.24 -11.58 -2.89
C LYS A 35 -2.69 -10.87 -1.62
N GLU A 36 -2.41 -11.46 -0.46
CA GLU A 36 -2.73 -10.93 0.86
C GLU A 36 -2.00 -9.61 1.12
N CYS A 37 -0.75 -9.51 0.72
CA CYS A 37 0.06 -8.29 0.83
C CYS A 37 -0.55 -7.16 0.00
N VAL A 38 -0.84 -7.40 -1.28
CA VAL A 38 -1.50 -6.42 -2.15
C VAL A 38 -2.86 -6.01 -1.57
N LYS A 39 -3.67 -6.97 -1.10
CA LYS A 39 -4.98 -6.70 -0.49
C LYS A 39 -4.85 -5.89 0.79
N MET A 40 -3.87 -6.22 1.64
CA MET A 40 -3.57 -5.50 2.87
C MET A 40 -3.26 -4.03 2.57
N LYS A 41 -2.30 -3.78 1.68
CA LYS A 41 -1.90 -2.42 1.27
C LYS A 41 -3.04 -1.65 0.60
N LYS A 42 -3.75 -2.26 -0.36
CA LYS A 42 -4.90 -1.64 -1.04
C LYS A 42 -5.98 -1.18 -0.07
N ASN A 43 -6.23 -1.96 0.98
CA ASN A 43 -7.30 -1.69 1.90
C ASN A 43 -6.92 -0.61 2.93
N PHE A 44 -5.70 -0.67 3.46
CA PHE A 44 -5.26 0.17 4.60
C PHE A 44 -4.31 1.31 4.22
N GLY A 45 -3.84 1.35 2.98
CA GLY A 45 -2.80 2.27 2.48
C GLY A 45 -1.40 1.91 2.97
N GLU A 46 -0.39 2.64 2.49
CA GLU A 46 1.01 2.54 2.91
C GLU A 46 1.19 2.62 4.43
N ARG A 47 0.30 3.31 5.14
CA ARG A 47 0.36 3.42 6.60
C ARG A 47 0.41 2.06 7.29
N ILE A 48 -0.22 1.01 6.72
CA ILE A 48 -0.18 -0.35 7.31
C ILE A 48 1.24 -0.92 7.40
N CYS A 49 2.09 -0.57 6.44
CA CYS A 49 3.49 -0.97 6.40
C CYS A 49 4.34 -0.25 7.45
N LEU A 50 3.84 0.86 8.01
CA LEU A 50 4.46 1.66 9.07
C LEU A 50 3.82 1.42 10.44
N SER A 51 2.92 0.45 10.56
CA SER A 51 2.19 0.14 11.79
C SER A 51 3.13 -0.17 12.96
N LYS A 52 2.86 0.41 14.14
CA LYS A 52 3.58 0.08 15.37
C LYS A 52 3.10 -1.22 16.02
N ASN A 53 1.96 -1.77 15.58
CA ASN A 53 1.46 -3.06 16.07
C ASN A 53 2.43 -4.18 15.69
N THR A 54 2.96 -4.90 16.68
CA THR A 54 4.00 -5.94 16.51
C THR A 54 3.62 -7.02 15.50
N ARG A 55 2.36 -7.49 15.49
CA ARG A 55 1.92 -8.54 14.56
C ARG A 55 1.90 -8.03 13.12
N ILE A 56 1.35 -6.84 12.90
CA ILE A 56 1.28 -6.23 11.56
C ILE A 56 2.69 -5.93 11.06
N ARG A 57 3.55 -5.36 11.91
CA ARG A 57 4.94 -5.08 11.60
C ARG A 57 5.69 -6.34 11.20
N LEU A 58 5.49 -7.45 11.91
CA LEU A 58 6.09 -8.74 11.58
C LEU A 58 5.63 -9.23 10.20
N VAL A 59 4.34 -9.14 9.88
CA VAL A 59 3.80 -9.51 8.56
C VAL A 59 4.41 -8.62 7.47
N ALA A 60 4.45 -7.31 7.66
CA ALA A 60 5.07 -6.38 6.70
C ALA A 60 6.55 -6.73 6.44
N GLN A 61 7.31 -7.01 7.50
CA GLN A 61 8.75 -7.27 7.42
C GLN A 61 9.14 -8.67 6.97
N THR A 62 8.27 -9.68 7.12
CA THR A 62 8.62 -11.08 6.83
C THR A 62 7.79 -11.73 5.72
N LYS A 63 6.63 -11.16 5.38
CA LYS A 63 5.75 -11.67 4.33
C LYS A 63 5.53 -10.67 3.21
N CYS A 64 5.46 -9.38 3.51
CA CYS A 64 5.07 -8.35 2.54
C CYS A 64 6.18 -7.33 2.24
N ARG A 65 7.43 -7.78 2.20
CA ARG A 65 8.59 -6.87 2.07
C ARG A 65 8.56 -6.10 0.76
N GLY A 66 8.26 -6.78 -0.36
CA GLY A 66 8.18 -6.16 -1.68
C GLY A 66 7.01 -5.16 -1.77
N THR A 67 5.80 -5.59 -1.41
CA THR A 67 4.61 -4.72 -1.40
C THR A 67 4.80 -3.50 -0.50
N CYS A 68 5.45 -3.65 0.66
CA CYS A 68 5.72 -2.55 1.58
C CYS A 68 6.96 -1.71 1.21
N GLY A 69 7.65 -2.00 0.11
CA GLY A 69 8.86 -1.27 -0.29
C GLY A 69 9.99 -1.37 0.74
N LEU A 70 10.04 -2.46 1.50
CA LEU A 70 11.08 -2.74 2.50
C LEU A 70 12.29 -3.46 1.90
N CYS A 71 12.29 -3.59 0.58
CA CYS A 71 13.40 -4.16 -0.15
C CYS A 71 14.46 -3.11 -0.44
N PRO A 72 15.74 -3.43 -0.20
CA PRO A 72 16.81 -2.56 -0.65
C PRO A 72 16.76 -2.53 -2.18
N GLU A 73 16.81 -1.33 -2.77
CA GLU A 73 16.98 -1.21 -4.22
C GLU A 73 18.33 -1.84 -4.61
N GLU A 74 18.39 -2.49 -5.78
CA GLU A 74 19.58 -3.21 -6.22
C GLU A 74 20.79 -2.26 -6.30
N GLY A 75 21.86 -2.57 -5.56
CA GLY A 75 23.04 -1.69 -5.40
C GLY A 75 22.96 -0.66 -4.27
N GLY A 76 21.86 -0.63 -3.51
CA GLY A 76 21.67 0.26 -2.36
C GLY A 76 22.43 -0.19 -1.12
N SER A 77 23.51 0.52 -0.78
CA SER A 77 24.00 0.61 0.61
C SER A 77 22.84 1.03 1.53
N ARG A 78 22.91 0.72 2.84
CA ARG A 78 21.94 1.08 3.89
C ARG A 78 21.58 2.59 3.98
N ARG A 79 22.14 3.43 3.10
CA ARG A 79 21.91 4.86 2.94
C ARG A 79 22.00 5.29 1.47
N ALA A 80 21.03 4.93 0.64
CA ALA A 80 20.83 5.59 -0.65
C ALA A 80 19.38 5.40 -1.13
N HIS A 81 18.42 5.94 -0.38
CA HIS A 81 17.21 6.42 -1.01
C HIS A 81 17.47 7.91 -1.26
N ALA A 82 17.50 8.35 -2.53
CA ALA A 82 16.83 9.61 -2.79
C ALA A 82 15.44 9.43 -2.14
N PRO A 83 15.06 10.21 -1.12
CA PRO A 83 13.84 9.95 -0.39
C PRO A 83 12.72 9.86 -1.43
N PRO A 84 11.91 8.78 -1.44
CA PRO A 84 10.81 8.69 -2.39
C PRO A 84 10.07 10.01 -2.30
N ILE A 85 9.79 10.64 -3.45
CA ILE A 85 9.22 11.99 -3.49
C ILE A 85 8.06 12.00 -2.49
N LYS A 86 8.22 12.77 -1.40
CA LYS A 86 7.20 12.83 -0.35
C LYS A 86 5.89 13.13 -1.05
N CYS A 87 4.86 12.33 -0.82
CA CYS A 87 3.60 12.44 -1.58
C CYS A 87 3.02 13.87 -1.59
N SER A 88 3.34 14.67 -0.56
CA SER A 88 3.01 16.10 -0.45
C SER A 88 3.60 17.00 -1.54
N ARG A 89 4.64 16.56 -2.25
CA ARG A 89 5.27 17.29 -3.37
C ARG A 89 4.74 16.86 -4.74
N THR A 90 3.82 15.92 -4.78
CA THR A 90 3.27 15.39 -6.02
C THR A 90 2.02 16.18 -6.41
N LEU A 91 1.67 16.23 -7.69
CA LEU A 91 0.55 17.04 -8.22
C LEU A 91 -0.77 16.85 -7.45
N TYR A 92 -1.05 15.62 -7.00
CA TYR A 92 -2.30 15.28 -6.32
C TYR A 92 -2.13 15.08 -4.80
N GLY A 93 -0.92 15.25 -4.28
CA GLY A 93 -0.64 15.12 -2.85
C GLY A 93 -0.68 13.69 -2.31
N CYS A 94 -0.88 13.58 -1.00
CA CYS A 94 -1.02 12.32 -0.30
C CYS A 94 -2.49 11.88 -0.21
N CYS A 95 -2.70 10.56 -0.18
CA CYS A 95 -3.96 9.97 0.22
C CYS A 95 -4.27 10.28 1.70
N TRP A 96 -5.48 9.91 2.15
CA TRP A 96 -5.93 10.12 3.52
C TRP A 96 -5.09 9.41 4.58
N ASP A 97 -4.36 8.36 4.18
CA ASP A 97 -3.40 7.68 5.02
C ASP A 97 -2.12 8.51 5.25
N ARG A 98 -1.95 9.63 4.54
CA ARG A 98 -0.82 10.60 4.56
C ARG A 98 0.52 10.02 4.13
N VAL A 99 0.54 8.86 3.49
CA VAL A 99 1.78 8.19 3.07
C VAL A 99 1.70 7.78 1.61
N SER A 100 0.58 7.20 1.19
CA SER A 100 0.38 6.81 -0.21
C SER A 100 0.28 8.05 -1.10
N ARG A 101 0.92 8.02 -2.27
CA ARG A 101 0.76 9.05 -3.30
C ARG A 101 -0.57 8.86 -4.04
N ALA A 102 -1.37 9.91 -4.17
CA ALA A 102 -2.53 9.89 -5.06
C ALA A 102 -2.06 9.89 -6.53
N THR A 103 -2.61 9.00 -7.36
CA THR A 103 -2.25 8.91 -8.78
C THR A 103 -3.04 9.90 -9.65
N GLY A 104 -4.10 10.47 -9.10
CA GLY A 104 -5.00 11.38 -9.81
C GLY A 104 -5.84 12.24 -8.87
N PRO A 105 -6.67 13.14 -9.43
CA PRO A 105 -7.53 14.02 -8.65
C PRO A 105 -8.54 13.23 -7.81
N ARG A 106 -9.04 13.83 -6.72
CA ARG A 106 -10.06 13.24 -5.84
C ARG A 106 -9.67 11.89 -5.20
N GLY A 107 -8.37 11.66 -5.01
CA GLY A 107 -7.87 10.46 -4.35
C GLY A 107 -7.87 9.21 -5.23
N GLN A 108 -7.77 9.37 -6.55
CA GLN A 108 -7.52 8.22 -7.43
C GLN A 108 -6.24 7.48 -7.00
N GLY A 109 -6.32 6.15 -7.03
CA GLY A 109 -5.25 5.26 -6.54
C GLY A 109 -5.15 5.15 -5.02
N CYS A 110 -5.96 5.89 -4.25
CA CYS A 110 -5.94 5.83 -2.80
C CYS A 110 -6.73 4.64 -2.23
N PRO A 111 -6.38 4.19 -1.02
CA PRO A 111 -7.17 3.19 -0.30
C PRO A 111 -8.60 3.67 -0.03
N PRO A 112 -9.57 2.76 0.19
CA PRO A 112 -10.97 3.12 0.43
C PRO A 112 -11.15 4.08 1.62
N CYS A 113 -11.83 5.19 1.37
CA CYS A 113 -12.23 6.14 2.41
C CYS A 113 -13.54 5.67 3.08
N LEU A 114 -13.45 4.70 4.01
CA LEU A 114 -14.62 4.23 4.76
C LEU A 114 -14.25 3.79 6.17
N ASN A 115 -15.17 3.95 7.12
CA ASN A 115 -15.06 3.37 8.45
C ASN A 115 -15.36 1.86 8.36
N ARG A 116 -14.44 1.03 8.85
CA ARG A 116 -14.62 -0.44 8.82
C ARG A 116 -15.45 -0.98 9.96
N HIS A 117 -15.40 -0.32 11.12
CA HIS A 117 -16.07 -0.75 12.34
C HIS A 117 -16.84 0.43 12.92
N HIS A 118 -18.01 0.73 12.37
CA HIS A 118 -18.74 1.98 12.63
C HIS A 118 -18.92 2.28 14.13
N SER A 119 -19.31 1.28 14.94
CA SER A 119 -19.46 1.41 16.39
C SER A 119 -18.15 1.73 17.10
N VAL A 120 -17.07 1.02 16.75
CA VAL A 120 -15.72 1.24 17.31
C VAL A 120 -15.20 2.63 16.89
N CYS A 121 -15.39 3.01 15.63
CA CYS A 121 -14.97 4.30 15.09
C CYS A 121 -15.71 5.48 15.70
N ARG A 122 -16.97 5.30 16.11
CA ARG A 122 -17.73 6.31 16.84
C ARG A 122 -17.23 6.44 18.27
N LEU A 123 -17.10 5.32 18.99
CA LEU A 123 -16.72 5.29 20.40
C LEU A 123 -15.29 5.82 20.63
N PHE A 124 -14.34 5.45 19.76
CA PHE A 124 -12.93 5.77 19.91
C PHE A 124 -12.45 6.90 18.99
N ARG A 125 -13.36 7.78 18.53
CA ARG A 125 -13.02 8.92 17.67
C ARG A 125 -11.90 9.80 18.26
N TRP A 126 -11.86 9.94 19.58
CA TRP A 126 -10.83 10.71 20.29
C TRP A 126 -9.40 10.13 20.12
N MET A 127 -9.25 8.85 19.77
CA MET A 127 -7.95 8.23 19.51
C MET A 127 -7.31 8.68 18.19
N CYS A 128 -8.03 9.40 17.32
CA CYS A 128 -7.50 9.91 16.07
C CYS A 128 -6.39 10.97 16.26
N ALA A 129 -6.44 11.74 17.36
CA ALA A 129 -5.48 12.80 17.65
C ALA A 129 -4.33 12.37 18.59
N ASN A 130 -4.41 11.16 19.14
CA ASN A 130 -3.47 10.68 20.17
C ASN A 130 -2.52 9.63 19.59
N ASP A 131 -1.23 9.67 19.96
CA ASP A 131 -0.24 8.64 19.62
C ASP A 131 -0.10 7.57 20.74
N ARG A 132 -1.23 7.13 21.27
CA ARG A 132 -1.30 6.06 22.28
C ARG A 132 -1.21 4.67 21.65
N PRO A 133 -0.91 3.60 22.44
CA PRO A 133 -1.08 2.23 22.00
C PRO A 133 -2.47 2.03 21.38
N ASN A 134 -2.55 1.33 20.24
CA ASN A 134 -3.77 1.09 19.44
C ASN A 134 -4.35 2.29 18.66
N SER A 135 -3.78 3.49 18.77
CA SER A 135 -4.22 4.63 17.94
C SER A 135 -4.10 4.33 16.44
N ASP A 136 -3.10 3.55 16.04
CA ASP A 136 -2.92 3.06 14.67
C ASP A 136 -4.14 2.30 14.16
N TYR A 137 -4.77 1.47 15.00
CA TYR A 137 -5.96 0.73 14.62
C TYR A 137 -7.11 1.68 14.26
N ILE A 138 -7.37 2.70 15.10
CA ILE A 138 -8.40 3.70 14.82
C ILE A 138 -8.02 4.54 13.58
N LYS A 139 -6.78 4.98 13.47
CA LYS A 139 -6.29 5.79 12.33
C LYS A 139 -6.43 5.05 10.99
N MET A 140 -6.20 3.73 10.97
CA MET A 140 -6.29 2.91 9.75
C MET A 140 -7.72 2.43 9.44
N ASN A 141 -8.55 2.20 10.45
CA ASN A 141 -9.89 1.62 10.27
C ASN A 141 -11.02 2.65 10.27
N CYS A 142 -10.75 3.87 10.75
CA CYS A 142 -11.78 4.89 10.97
C CYS A 142 -11.49 6.22 10.26
N PRO A 143 -11.07 6.25 8.99
CA PRO A 143 -10.62 7.47 8.34
C PRO A 143 -11.70 8.54 8.21
N VAL A 144 -12.97 8.14 8.06
CA VAL A 144 -14.11 9.08 8.00
C VAL A 144 -14.41 9.65 9.38
N SER A 145 -14.46 8.80 10.41
CA SER A 145 -14.62 9.26 11.80
C SER A 145 -13.45 10.10 12.27
N CYS A 146 -12.23 9.83 11.82
CA CYS A 146 -11.07 10.67 12.11
C CYS A 146 -11.04 11.97 11.31
N GLY A 147 -11.95 12.15 10.34
CA GLY A 147 -11.97 13.31 9.47
C GLY A 147 -10.79 13.37 8.49
N TYR A 148 -10.12 12.24 8.25
CA TYR A 148 -8.99 12.16 7.32
C TYR A 148 -9.43 12.19 5.86
N CYS A 149 -10.69 11.83 5.61
CA CYS A 149 -11.26 11.82 4.27
C CYS A 149 -12.78 11.99 4.29
N ASN A 150 -13.32 12.36 3.13
CA ASN A 150 -14.76 12.39 2.89
C ASN A 150 -15.11 11.32 1.83
N PRO A 151 -15.96 10.33 2.16
CA PRO A 151 -16.29 9.28 1.23
C PRO A 151 -16.96 9.84 -0.03
N LYS A 152 -17.74 10.93 0.06
CA LYS A 152 -18.41 11.51 -1.11
C LYS A 152 -17.43 12.07 -2.15
N THR A 153 -16.28 12.59 -1.70
CA THR A 153 -15.25 13.12 -2.61
C THR A 153 -14.39 12.00 -3.20
N TYR A 154 -14.08 10.97 -2.40
CA TYR A 154 -13.28 9.79 -2.81
C TYR A 154 -14.07 8.73 -3.61
N LEU A 155 -15.38 8.61 -3.40
CA LEU A 155 -16.26 7.64 -4.09
C LEU A 155 -16.57 8.03 -5.54
N SER A 156 -16.13 9.22 -5.98
CA SER A 156 -16.30 9.63 -7.38
C SER A 156 -15.52 8.75 -8.37
N THR A 157 -14.66 7.85 -7.91
CA THR A 157 -13.89 6.92 -8.78
C THR A 157 -13.74 5.51 -8.20
N GLY A 158 -14.49 5.15 -7.16
CA GLY A 158 -14.37 3.85 -6.47
C GLY A 158 -15.45 2.83 -6.81
N LYS A 159 -16.43 3.20 -7.62
CA LYS A 159 -17.36 2.29 -8.25
C LYS A 159 -17.38 2.69 -9.72
N GLU A 160 -17.42 1.72 -10.64
CA GLU A 160 -18.21 1.92 -11.85
C GLU A 160 -19.46 2.66 -11.43
N GLU A 161 -19.67 3.87 -11.96
CA GLU A 161 -20.90 4.59 -11.68
C GLU A 161 -22.03 3.62 -12.04
N SER A 162 -22.82 3.19 -11.05
CA SER A 162 -23.73 2.08 -11.29
C SER A 162 -24.69 2.48 -12.40
N LEU A 163 -25.05 1.54 -13.27
CA LEU A 163 -25.99 1.80 -14.35
C LEU A 163 -27.27 2.49 -13.80
N GLN A 164 -27.71 2.16 -12.58
CA GLN A 164 -28.79 2.90 -11.90
C GLN A 164 -28.49 4.37 -11.62
N ALA A 165 -27.27 4.76 -11.26
CA ALA A 165 -26.89 6.17 -11.05
C ALA A 165 -26.83 6.94 -12.38
N MET A 166 -26.35 6.30 -13.46
CA MET A 166 -26.43 6.87 -14.82
C MET A 166 -27.88 7.00 -15.28
N LEU A 167 -28.69 5.94 -15.16
CA LEU A 167 -30.10 5.93 -15.54
C LEU A 167 -30.95 6.91 -14.71
N ALA A 168 -30.66 7.08 -13.42
CA ALA A 168 -31.37 8.05 -12.59
C ALA A 168 -31.07 9.50 -13.00
N ARG A 169 -29.84 9.79 -13.47
CA ARG A 169 -29.53 11.11 -14.06
C ARG A 169 -30.17 11.29 -15.42
N MET A 170 -30.20 10.24 -16.25
CA MET A 170 -30.90 10.27 -17.55
C MET A 170 -32.40 10.49 -17.34
N SER A 171 -33.04 9.80 -16.40
CA SER A 171 -34.48 10.00 -16.13
C SER A 171 -34.79 11.38 -15.56
N TRP A 172 -33.91 11.94 -14.71
CA TRP A 172 -34.05 13.32 -14.23
C TRP A 172 -33.91 14.34 -15.36
N LYS A 173 -33.01 14.09 -16.30
CA LYS A 173 -32.83 14.94 -17.49
C LYS A 173 -34.08 14.90 -18.37
N GLU A 174 -34.63 13.71 -18.64
CA GLU A 174 -35.88 13.54 -19.39
C GLU A 174 -37.10 14.14 -18.69
N TYR A 175 -37.20 14.00 -17.36
CA TYR A 175 -38.25 14.64 -16.56
C TYR A 175 -38.15 16.17 -16.64
N ARG A 176 -36.94 16.72 -16.52
CA ARG A 176 -36.68 18.16 -16.65
C ARG A 176 -37.04 18.66 -18.04
N GLU A 177 -36.64 17.95 -19.10
CA GLU A 177 -36.96 18.31 -20.49
C GLU A 177 -38.46 18.24 -20.77
N ARG A 178 -39.17 17.22 -20.26
CA ARG A 178 -40.64 17.14 -20.35
C ARG A 178 -41.34 18.27 -19.60
N LYS A 179 -40.80 18.69 -18.45
CA LYS A 179 -41.33 19.82 -17.69
C LYS A 179 -41.11 21.14 -18.41
N LEU A 180 -39.97 21.32 -19.08
CA LEU A 180 -39.65 22.52 -19.87
C LEU A 180 -40.45 22.63 -21.17
N ARG A 181 -40.92 21.51 -21.75
CA ARG A 181 -41.80 21.50 -22.94
C ARG A 181 -43.29 21.73 -22.63
N ARG A 182 -43.67 21.67 -21.35
CA ARG A 182 -45.06 21.83 -20.88
C ARG A 182 -45.32 23.20 -20.24
N GLY A 183 -44.32 24.05 -20.16
CA GLY A 183 -44.46 25.49 -19.89
C GLY A 183 -44.18 26.25 -21.17
#